data_AF-A0A7Z8L5T6-F1
#
_entry.id   AF-A0A7Z8L5T6-F1
#
_cell.length_a   1.000
_cell.length_b   1.000
_cell.length_c   1.000
_cell.angle_alpha   90.00
_cell.angle_beta   90.00
_cell.angle_gamma   90.00
#
_symmetry.space_group_name_H-M   'P 1'
#
loop_
_entity.id
_entity.type
_entity.pdbx_description
1 polymer ?
#
loop_
_entity_poly.entity_id
_entity_poly.type
_entity_poly.pdbx_seq_one_letter_code
_entity_poly.pdbx_strand_id
1 'polypeptide(L)'
;MIVGDPFAPILEQEASGLLAPLGLTANFERAGYDAIREIILAEKSLPSESFDIVAFDVVWTSEFAKRGALISIDGFYRDDPQGIRLDQFLEPALDGIRADGALYGLPIQPHAELLWYRTDL
;
A
#
# COMPACT_ATOMS: atom_id res chain seq x y z
N MET A 1 -8.41 -2.76 -1.81
CA MET A 1 -7.86 -4.06 -2.26
C MET A 1 -6.56 -4.37 -1.51
N ILE A 2 -6.38 -5.59 -1.03
CA ILE A 2 -5.15 -6.02 -0.32
C ILE A 2 -4.61 -7.34 -0.89
N VAL A 3 -3.33 -7.62 -0.65
CA VAL A 3 -2.73 -8.91 -0.99
C VAL A 3 -3.29 -9.97 -0.03
N GLY A 4 -3.73 -11.11 -0.57
CA GLY A 4 -4.25 -12.24 0.21
C GLY A 4 -3.15 -13.05 0.90
N ASP A 5 -2.30 -12.39 1.70
CA ASP A 5 -1.20 -12.99 2.43
C ASP A 5 -1.61 -13.37 3.88
N PRO A 6 -0.70 -14.00 4.68
CA PRO A 6 -0.99 -14.33 6.08
C PRO A 6 -1.27 -13.14 7.00
N PHE A 7 -0.90 -11.92 6.61
CA PHE A 7 -1.14 -10.69 7.38
C PHE A 7 -2.48 -10.03 7.05
N ALA A 8 -3.13 -10.39 5.94
CA ALA A 8 -4.42 -9.83 5.54
C ALA A 8 -5.48 -9.85 6.66
N PRO A 9 -5.69 -10.95 7.43
CA PRO A 9 -6.71 -10.95 8.50
C PRO A 9 -6.45 -9.90 9.59
N ILE A 10 -5.20 -9.71 10.01
CA ILE A 10 -4.89 -8.73 11.05
C ILE A 10 -4.98 -7.31 10.51
N LEU A 11 -4.56 -7.08 9.26
CA LEU A 11 -4.70 -5.78 8.61
C LEU A 11 -6.16 -5.33 8.54
N GLU A 12 -7.07 -6.23 8.15
CA GLU A 12 -8.50 -5.95 8.10
C GLU A 12 -9.06 -5.60 9.49
N GLN A 13 -8.73 -6.42 10.50
CA GLN A 13 -9.17 -6.19 11.87
C GLN A 13 -8.72 -4.83 12.40
N GLU A 14 -7.43 -4.51 12.27
CA GLU A 14 -6.85 -3.27 12.78
C GLU A 14 -7.42 -2.05 12.04
N ALA A 15 -7.50 -2.11 10.70
CA ALA A 15 -8.04 -1.02 9.91
C ALA A 15 -9.53 -0.77 10.22
N SER A 16 -10.35 -1.82 10.35
CA SER A 16 -11.74 -1.68 10.81
C SER A 16 -11.82 -1.08 12.23
N GLY A 17 -10.93 -1.50 13.13
CA GLY A 17 -10.86 -0.96 14.49
C GLY A 17 -10.52 0.52 14.55
N LEU A 18 -9.61 1.00 13.68
CA LEU A 18 -9.24 2.41 13.58
C LEU A 18 -10.37 3.29 13.00
N LEU A 19 -11.14 2.74 12.06
CA LEU A 19 -12.20 3.48 11.36
C LEU A 19 -13.52 3.52 12.12
N ALA A 20 -13.83 2.50 12.92
CA ALA A 20 -15.10 2.42 13.64
C ALA A 20 -15.39 3.60 14.58
N PRO A 21 -14.42 4.13 15.39
CA PRO A 21 -14.63 5.31 16.20
C PRO A 21 -14.92 6.59 15.40
N LEU A 22 -14.51 6.62 14.13
CA LEU A 22 -14.77 7.72 13.19
C LEU A 22 -16.13 7.58 12.49
N GLY A 23 -16.87 6.50 12.76
CA GLY A 23 -18.13 6.18 12.07
C GLY A 23 -17.91 5.72 10.62
N LEU A 24 -16.69 5.33 10.27
CA LEU A 24 -16.31 4.88 8.93
C LEU A 24 -16.28 3.35 8.87
N THR A 25 -16.61 2.80 7.70
CA THR A 25 -16.53 1.36 7.41
C THR A 25 -15.49 1.11 6.33
N ALA A 26 -14.73 0.01 6.46
CA ALA A 26 -13.84 -0.47 5.41
C ALA A 26 -14.38 -1.77 4.82
N ASN A 27 -14.38 -1.83 3.49
CA ASN A 27 -14.66 -3.04 2.73
C ASN A 27 -13.35 -3.54 2.12
N PHE A 28 -13.07 -4.82 2.31
CA PHE A 28 -11.82 -5.42 1.85
C PHE A 28 -12.08 -6.44 0.75
N GLU A 29 -11.37 -6.27 -0.34
CA GLU A 29 -11.20 -7.29 -1.36
C GLU A 29 -9.76 -7.79 -1.31
N ARG A 30 -9.60 -9.10 -1.45
CA ARG A 30 -8.29 -9.77 -1.47
C ARG A 30 -8.01 -10.33 -2.85
N ALA A 31 -6.78 -10.17 -3.31
CA ALA A 31 -6.28 -10.82 -4.51
C ALA A 31 -4.95 -11.52 -4.26
N GLY A 32 -4.66 -12.55 -5.04
CA GLY A 32 -3.32 -13.14 -5.08
C GLY A 32 -2.30 -12.12 -5.61
N TYR A 33 -1.04 -12.26 -5.20
CA TYR A 33 0.04 -11.34 -5.55
C TYR A 33 0.17 -11.13 -7.08
N ASP A 34 0.08 -12.20 -7.87
CA ASP A 34 0.19 -12.11 -9.34
C ASP A 34 -0.99 -11.35 -9.97
N ALA A 35 -2.18 -11.47 -9.38
CA ALA A 35 -3.40 -10.88 -9.92
C ALA A 35 -3.57 -9.40 -9.53
N ILE A 36 -3.12 -9.02 -8.33
CA ILE A 36 -3.40 -7.69 -7.78
C ILE A 36 -2.83 -6.57 -8.65
N ARG A 37 -1.66 -6.79 -9.26
CA ARG A 37 -1.04 -5.81 -10.17
C ARG A 37 -1.94 -5.52 -11.37
N GLU A 38 -2.45 -6.56 -12.03
CA GLU A 38 -3.32 -6.41 -13.21
C GLU A 38 -4.68 -5.79 -12.84
N ILE A 39 -5.22 -6.13 -11.67
CA ILE A 39 -6.46 -5.53 -11.16
C ILE A 39 -6.27 -4.02 -10.96
N ILE A 40 -5.21 -3.59 -10.26
CA ILE A 40 -4.92 -2.16 -10.03
C ILE A 40 -4.75 -1.40 -11.36
N LEU A 41 -4.07 -2.01 -12.34
CA LEU A 41 -3.88 -1.39 -13.65
C LEU A 41 -5.16 -1.31 -14.47
N ALA A 42 -6.06 -2.27 -14.32
CA ALA A 42 -7.34 -2.33 -15.01
C ALA A 42 -8.35 -1.30 -14.49
N GLU A 43 -8.32 -0.97 -13.19
CA GLU A 43 -9.21 0.02 -12.56
C GLU A 43 -9.27 1.34 -13.32
N LYS A 44 -8.13 1.80 -13.86
CA LYS A 44 -8.08 3.07 -14.60
C LYS A 44 -8.91 3.08 -15.88
N SER A 45 -9.23 1.90 -16.41
CA SER A 45 -10.02 1.73 -17.63
C SER A 45 -11.51 1.58 -17.33
N LEU A 46 -11.90 1.48 -16.05
CA LEU A 46 -13.29 1.36 -15.65
C LEU A 46 -13.99 2.73 -15.64
N PRO A 47 -15.30 2.79 -15.92
CA PRO A 47 -16.08 4.03 -15.84
C PRO A 47 -16.16 4.63 -14.42
N SER A 48 -15.94 3.80 -13.41
CA SER A 48 -15.93 4.17 -11.99
C SER A 48 -14.84 3.37 -11.28
N GLU A 49 -14.10 4.02 -10.40
CA GLU A 49 -13.09 3.40 -9.56
C GLU A 49 -13.75 2.55 -8.47
N SER A 50 -13.30 1.30 -8.32
CA SER A 50 -13.82 0.31 -7.39
C SER A 50 -13.07 0.32 -6.05
N PHE A 51 -11.88 0.91 -5.99
CA PHE A 51 -11.01 0.92 -4.80
C PHE A 51 -10.48 2.30 -4.47
N ASP A 52 -10.71 2.74 -3.23
CA ASP A 52 -10.12 3.97 -2.70
C ASP A 52 -8.66 3.78 -2.27
N ILE A 53 -8.33 2.59 -1.75
CA ILE A 53 -7.01 2.24 -1.21
C ILE A 53 -6.62 0.85 -1.72
N VAL A 54 -5.37 0.75 -2.19
CA VAL A 54 -4.78 -0.51 -2.67
C VAL A 54 -3.43 -0.75 -1.99
N ALA A 55 -3.20 -2.01 -1.58
CA ALA A 55 -1.85 -2.47 -1.26
C ALA A 55 -1.12 -2.89 -2.54
N PHE A 56 0.15 -2.56 -2.66
CA PHE A 56 0.98 -2.89 -3.82
C PHE A 56 2.44 -3.10 -3.43
N ASP A 57 3.21 -3.76 -4.30
CA ASP A 57 4.64 -3.97 -4.11
C ASP A 57 5.46 -2.78 -4.64
N VAL A 58 6.52 -2.43 -3.92
CA VAL A 58 7.47 -1.35 -4.27
C VAL A 58 8.07 -1.52 -5.66
N VAL A 59 8.16 -2.75 -6.18
CA VAL A 59 8.66 -3.00 -7.54
C VAL A 59 7.75 -2.42 -8.64
N TRP A 60 6.49 -2.10 -8.33
CA TRP A 60 5.52 -1.56 -9.28
C TRP A 60 5.32 -0.04 -9.17
N THR A 61 5.92 0.62 -8.18
CA THR A 61 5.74 2.06 -7.92
C THR A 61 5.93 2.92 -9.17
N SER A 62 7.07 2.75 -9.86
CA SER A 62 7.38 3.55 -11.06
C SER A 62 6.45 3.25 -12.23
N GLU A 63 5.98 2.01 -12.39
CA GLU A 63 5.00 1.68 -13.42
C GLU A 63 3.66 2.36 -13.12
N PHE A 64 3.17 2.20 -11.90
CA PHE A 64 1.87 2.72 -11.49
C PHE A 64 1.83 4.24 -11.55
N ALA A 65 2.91 4.91 -11.15
CA ALA A 65 3.08 6.36 -11.30
C ALA A 65 2.98 6.79 -12.78
N LYS A 66 3.76 6.16 -13.67
CA LYS A 66 3.78 6.50 -15.10
C LYS A 66 2.45 6.23 -15.81
N ARG A 67 1.73 5.20 -15.38
CA ARG A 67 0.41 4.83 -15.91
C ARG A 67 -0.75 5.57 -15.26
N GLY A 68 -0.49 6.38 -14.23
CA GLY A 68 -1.52 7.09 -13.48
C GLY A 68 -2.50 6.17 -12.75
N ALA A 69 -2.02 4.97 -12.36
CA ALA A 69 -2.77 4.00 -11.57
C ALA A 69 -2.78 4.35 -10.07
N LEU A 70 -1.84 5.18 -9.62
CA LEU A 70 -1.78 5.75 -8.28
C LEU A 70 -1.73 7.28 -8.35
N ILE A 71 -2.32 7.93 -7.36
CA ILE A 71 -2.14 9.36 -7.11
C ILE A 71 -0.96 9.58 -6.19
N SER A 72 -0.22 10.69 -6.40
CA SER A 72 0.79 11.10 -5.42
C SER A 72 0.10 11.51 -4.11
N ILE A 73 0.67 11.10 -2.99
CA ILE A 73 0.21 11.49 -1.65
C ILE A 73 0.90 12.75 -1.12
N ASP A 74 1.70 13.43 -1.96
CA ASP A 74 2.48 14.59 -1.50
C ASP A 74 1.61 15.73 -0.98
N GLY A 75 0.37 15.86 -1.46
CA GLY A 75 -0.59 16.83 -0.93
C GLY A 75 -0.97 16.52 0.51
N PHE A 76 -1.30 15.27 0.82
CA PHE A 76 -1.81 14.87 2.13
C PHE A 76 -0.83 15.13 3.26
N TYR A 77 0.46 14.83 3.08
CA TYR A 77 1.45 15.08 4.15
C TYR A 77 1.87 16.55 4.25
N ARG A 78 1.82 17.31 3.14
CA ARG A 78 2.15 18.74 3.17
C ARG A 78 1.07 19.54 3.88
N ASP A 79 -0.19 19.15 3.68
CA ASP A 79 -1.35 19.81 4.28
C ASP A 79 -1.55 19.38 5.75
N ASP A 80 -1.14 18.17 6.11
CA ASP A 80 -1.15 17.67 7.49
C ASP A 80 0.17 16.96 7.89
N PRO A 81 1.24 17.74 8.17
CA PRO A 81 2.54 17.19 8.53
C PRO A 81 2.56 16.54 9.92
N GLN A 82 1.52 16.73 10.74
CA GLN A 82 1.39 16.04 12.02
C GLN A 82 0.62 14.72 11.88
N GLY A 83 -0.28 14.61 10.90
CA GLY A 83 -0.99 13.38 10.57
C GLY A 83 -0.13 12.35 9.85
N ILE A 84 0.72 12.77 8.91
CA ILE A 84 1.65 11.87 8.20
C ILE A 84 3.10 12.19 8.58
N ARG A 85 3.57 11.49 9.61
CA ARG A 85 4.92 11.62 10.16
C ARG A 85 5.92 10.77 9.39
N LEU A 86 6.40 11.27 8.24
CA LEU A 86 7.35 10.56 7.38
C LEU A 86 8.66 10.20 8.09
N ASP A 87 9.04 10.97 9.11
CA ASP A 87 10.21 10.70 9.96
C ASP A 87 10.09 9.44 10.84
N GLN A 88 8.90 8.84 10.92
CA GLN A 88 8.67 7.58 11.63
C GLN A 88 8.82 6.33 10.75
N PHE A 89 9.03 6.51 9.44
CA PHE A 89 9.24 5.40 8.51
C PHE A 89 10.72 5.18 8.24
N LEU A 90 11.09 3.95 7.87
CA LEU A 90 12.43 3.64 7.38
C LEU A 90 12.65 4.34 6.04
N GLU A 91 13.73 5.13 5.93
CA GLU A 91 14.06 5.88 4.72
C GLU A 91 14.13 5.00 3.45
N PRO A 92 14.77 3.81 3.45
CA PRO A 92 14.77 2.95 2.27
C PRO A 92 13.38 2.46 1.84
N ALA A 93 12.46 2.30 2.81
CA ALA A 93 11.09 1.90 2.50
C ALA A 93 10.31 3.05 1.86
N LEU A 94 10.55 4.29 2.31
CA LEU A 94 10.00 5.49 1.65
C LEU A 94 10.59 5.69 0.26
N ASP A 95 11.86 5.39 0.03
CA ASP A 95 12.47 5.49 -1.30
C ASP A 95 11.86 4.49 -2.28
N GLY A 96 11.56 3.27 -1.84
CA GLY A 96 10.93 2.24 -2.69
C GLY A 96 9.54 2.60 -3.22
N ILE A 97 8.83 3.50 -2.53
CA ILE A 97 7.51 3.99 -2.94
C ILE A 97 7.54 5.39 -3.56
N ARG A 98 8.73 5.92 -3.87
CA ARG A 98 8.89 7.15 -4.66
C ARG A 98 9.04 6.84 -6.14
N ALA A 99 8.43 7.67 -6.97
CA ALA A 99 8.68 7.69 -8.40
C ALA A 99 8.79 9.14 -8.86
N ASP A 100 9.84 9.44 -9.65
CA ASP A 100 10.13 10.79 -10.15
C ASP A 100 10.08 11.89 -9.06
N GLY A 101 10.51 11.54 -7.84
CA GLY A 101 10.58 12.45 -6.68
C GLY A 101 9.28 12.63 -5.89
N ALA A 102 8.17 12.04 -6.34
CA ALA A 102 6.88 12.08 -5.66
C ALA A 102 6.59 10.80 -4.88
N LEU A 103 5.87 10.91 -3.76
CA LEU A 103 5.49 9.77 -2.90
C LEU A 103 4.14 9.19 -3.33
N TYR A 104 4.04 7.88 -3.52
CA TYR A 104 2.82 7.22 -4.04
C TYR A 104 2.12 6.28 -3.05
N GLY A 105 2.55 6.25 -1.78
CA GLY A 105 1.92 5.42 -0.76
C GLY A 105 2.55 5.60 0.62
N LEU A 106 2.22 4.70 1.55
CA LEU A 106 2.89 4.61 2.86
C LEU A 106 3.37 3.17 3.07
N PRO A 107 4.63 2.95 3.51
CA PRO A 107 5.12 1.61 3.77
C PRO A 107 4.44 1.01 5.01
N ILE A 108 3.70 -0.08 4.84
CA ILE A 108 3.05 -0.80 5.95
C ILE A 108 3.82 -2.04 6.40
N GLN A 109 4.57 -2.67 5.48
CA GLN A 109 5.26 -3.95 5.70
C GLN A 109 6.60 -3.99 4.96
N PRO A 110 7.62 -3.24 5.40
CA PRO A 110 8.96 -3.36 4.84
C PRO A 110 9.56 -4.73 5.20
N HIS A 111 9.87 -5.54 4.19
CA HIS A 111 10.49 -6.85 4.37
C HIS A 111 11.98 -6.78 4.00
N ALA A 112 12.83 -7.34 4.87
CA ALA A 112 14.22 -7.60 4.54
C ALA A 112 14.35 -9.01 3.94
N GLU A 113 15.20 -9.15 2.93
CA GLU A 113 15.61 -10.46 2.45
C GLU A 113 16.51 -11.13 3.49
N LEU A 114 16.10 -12.31 3.94
CA LEU A 114 16.76 -13.05 5.03
C LEU A 114 17.05 -14.48 4.59
N LEU A 115 18.20 -15.00 5.03
CA LEU A 115 18.48 -16.43 4.92
C LEU A 115 17.79 -17.17 6.06
N TRP A 116 16.75 -17.93 5.72
CA TRP A 116 16.11 -18.87 6.63
C TRP A 116 16.71 -20.25 6.44
N TYR A 117 17.23 -20.87 7.51
CA TYR A 117 17.78 -22.22 7.48
C TYR A 117 17.41 -23.00 8.74
N ARG A 118 17.42 -24.33 8.64
CA ARG A 118 17.21 -25.22 9.78
C ARG A 118 18.53 -25.40 10.52
N THR A 119 18.57 -25.02 11.80
CA THR A 119 19.78 -25.11 12.63
C THR A 119 20.08 -26.52 13.14
N ASP A 120 19.16 -27.46 12.94
CA ASP A 120 19.25 -28.86 13.37
C ASP A 120 19.57 -29.83 12.23
N LEU A 121 19.73 -29.32 11.00
CA LEU A 121 20.31 -30.05 9.86
C LEU A 121 21.84 -29.85 9.83
#